data_AF-A0A1F7US55-F1
#
_entry.id   AF-A0A1F7US55-F1
#
_cell.length_a   1.000
_cell.length_b   1.000
_cell.length_c   1.000
_cell.angle_alpha   90.00
_cell.angle_beta   90.00
_cell.angle_gamma   90.00
#
_symmetry.space_group_name_H-M   'P 1'
#
loop_
_entity.id
_entity.type
_entity.pdbx_description
1 polymer ?
#
loop_
_entity_poly.entity_id
_entity_poly.type
_entity_poly.pdbx_seq_one_letter_code
_entity_poly.pdbx_strand_id
1 'polypeptide(L)'
;MQISANWFSRGSKISGCASILGSWQICHNVCTSLIALLATFGIALQGMPLLFLNRFQWSLWIAAVALFGVLLTIRVGMRMRCITTRGMIGNSGLLLAGLPFAGEWVGGARTAGLVLVLGVLAWYLKDLIVKRVETGWVVDFVEQGRKVAGGLVGMVAVVGVLFTVHNPSQIPSPAPIAVGAPSPAGRGQGEGRMKFTLFDVAHAKELMDKNGDGQCDVCGMDIDQCIESGMMQCTMDPEAKIGLLGSKHSHAAFQAFRNGAPLNLEPYARIMDSSGSGTGSSFMHIEGPDFNRLHMHATGVPLQMFFNSIGMSTPNAQVIVNGKEIERGLEFVFQDEDAIEVIL
;
A
#
# COMPACT_ATOMS: atom_id res chain seq x y z
N MET A 1 40.82 29.17 -28.36
CA MET A 1 40.01 27.97 -28.08
C MET A 1 38.93 28.36 -27.06
N GLN A 2 37.77 28.82 -27.52
CA GLN A 2 36.66 29.31 -26.68
C GLN A 2 35.63 28.19 -26.55
N ILE A 3 35.71 27.41 -25.47
CA ILE A 3 34.65 26.45 -25.11
C ILE A 3 33.49 27.27 -24.55
N SER A 4 32.33 27.15 -25.21
CA SER A 4 31.18 28.04 -25.02
C SER A 4 30.58 27.97 -23.61
N ALA A 5 30.56 29.10 -22.91
CA ALA A 5 29.81 29.31 -21.65
C ALA A 5 28.27 29.12 -21.80
N ASN A 6 27.78 28.95 -23.03
CA ASN A 6 26.36 28.84 -23.34
C ASN A 6 25.78 27.44 -23.09
N TRP A 7 26.62 26.40 -22.96
CA TRP A 7 26.15 25.04 -22.69
C TRP A 7 25.70 24.83 -21.24
N PHE A 8 26.43 25.40 -20.26
CA PHE A 8 26.06 25.32 -18.84
C PHE A 8 24.81 26.14 -18.49
N SER A 9 24.53 27.22 -19.23
CA SER A 9 23.35 28.08 -19.01
C SER A 9 22.02 27.44 -19.46
N ARG A 10 22.06 26.57 -20.49
CA ARG A 10 20.86 25.89 -21.01
C ARG A 10 20.48 24.66 -20.18
N GLY A 11 21.45 23.93 -19.62
CA GLY A 11 21.20 22.80 -18.70
C GLY A 11 20.54 23.22 -17.38
N SER A 12 20.91 24.39 -16.82
CA SER A 12 20.40 24.86 -15.54
C SER A 12 18.95 25.37 -15.56
N LYS A 13 18.38 25.69 -16.73
CA LYS A 13 16.98 26.15 -16.84
C LYS A 13 15.97 25.00 -16.94
N ILE A 14 16.38 23.87 -17.51
CA ILE A 14 15.55 22.65 -17.58
C ILE A 14 15.68 21.85 -16.27
N SER A 15 16.89 21.83 -15.67
CA SER A 15 17.13 21.25 -14.34
C SER A 15 16.34 21.96 -13.22
N GLY A 16 16.09 23.27 -13.34
CA GLY A 16 15.33 24.07 -12.38
C GLY A 16 13.83 23.72 -12.28
N CYS A 17 13.20 23.27 -13.37
CA CYS A 17 11.80 22.79 -13.35
C CYS A 17 11.69 21.36 -12.79
N ALA A 18 12.75 20.54 -12.95
CA ALA A 18 12.81 19.19 -12.38
C ALA A 18 13.14 19.18 -10.88
N SER A 19 13.72 20.24 -10.33
CA SER A 19 14.10 20.32 -8.91
C SER A 19 12.98 20.78 -7.96
N ILE A 20 11.90 21.37 -8.48
CA ILE A 20 10.73 21.81 -7.68
C ILE A 20 9.82 20.63 -7.26
N LEU A 21 10.03 19.44 -7.83
CA LEU A 21 9.38 18.20 -7.38
C LEU A 21 10.30 17.38 -6.46
N GLY A 22 11.46 17.93 -6.05
CA GLY A 22 12.63 17.18 -5.57
C GLY A 22 12.46 16.20 -4.40
N SER A 23 11.58 16.38 -3.42
CA SER A 23 11.46 15.37 -2.35
C SER A 23 10.61 14.17 -2.78
N TRP A 24 9.53 14.41 -3.55
CA TRP A 24 8.71 13.35 -4.14
C TRP A 24 9.42 12.74 -5.35
N GLN A 25 10.11 13.53 -6.18
CA GLN A 25 10.87 13.07 -7.34
C GLN A 25 12.28 12.58 -7.02
N ILE A 26 12.90 12.83 -5.86
CA ILE A 26 14.12 12.09 -5.53
C ILE A 26 13.71 10.66 -5.19
N CYS A 27 12.74 10.45 -4.32
CA CYS A 27 12.24 9.11 -4.05
C CYS A 27 11.60 8.51 -5.31
N HIS A 28 10.74 9.23 -6.03
CA HIS A 28 10.07 8.71 -7.23
C HIS A 28 10.98 8.62 -8.45
N ASN A 29 11.95 9.52 -8.69
CA ASN A 29 12.91 9.37 -9.80
C ASN A 29 14.02 8.38 -9.46
N VAL A 30 14.47 8.27 -8.21
CA VAL A 30 15.39 7.17 -7.83
C VAL A 30 14.65 5.86 -7.97
N CYS A 31 13.39 5.77 -7.54
CA CYS A 31 12.62 4.56 -7.66
C CYS A 31 12.15 4.27 -9.08
N THR A 32 11.77 5.26 -9.89
CA THR A 32 11.46 5.04 -11.32
C THR A 32 12.72 4.81 -12.13
N SER A 33 13.88 5.38 -11.77
CA SER A 33 15.18 5.03 -12.37
C SER A 33 15.60 3.61 -11.98
N LEU A 34 15.36 3.20 -10.74
CA LEU A 34 15.62 1.83 -10.28
C LEU A 34 14.67 0.84 -10.96
N ILE A 35 13.36 1.15 -11.02
CA ILE A 35 12.36 0.35 -11.74
C ILE A 35 12.68 0.30 -13.23
N ALA A 36 13.07 1.42 -13.85
CA ALA A 36 13.46 1.46 -15.26
C ALA A 36 14.75 0.66 -15.52
N LEU A 37 15.74 0.74 -14.64
CA LEU A 37 16.95 -0.07 -14.69
C LEU A 37 16.61 -1.57 -14.58
N LEU A 38 15.80 -1.96 -13.60
CA LEU A 38 15.33 -3.33 -13.44
C LEU A 38 14.53 -3.82 -14.66
N ALA A 39 13.71 -2.95 -15.25
CA ALA A 39 12.97 -3.23 -16.48
C ALA A 39 13.90 -3.45 -17.69
N THR A 40 15.07 -2.78 -17.77
CA THR A 40 16.06 -3.08 -18.84
C THR A 40 16.64 -4.49 -18.74
N PHE A 41 16.61 -5.11 -17.55
CA PHE A 41 16.96 -6.52 -17.34
C PHE A 41 15.74 -7.46 -17.40
N GLY A 42 14.57 -6.96 -17.84
CA GLY A 42 13.34 -7.74 -17.95
C GLY A 42 12.60 -7.97 -16.64
N ILE A 43 12.97 -7.28 -15.55
CA ILE A 43 12.33 -7.42 -14.23
C ILE A 43 11.18 -6.40 -14.12
N ALA A 44 9.94 -6.88 -14.18
CA ALA A 44 8.74 -6.07 -13.94
C ALA A 44 8.29 -6.20 -12.48
N LEU A 45 8.22 -5.09 -11.76
CA LEU A 45 7.70 -5.03 -10.39
C LEU A 45 6.20 -4.70 -10.42
N GLN A 46 5.34 -5.65 -10.05
CA GLN A 46 3.91 -5.41 -9.80
C GLN A 46 3.68 -5.12 -8.31
N GLY A 47 2.83 -4.14 -7.99
CA GLY A 47 2.43 -3.78 -6.62
C GLY A 47 2.94 -2.41 -6.14
N MET A 48 3.09 -2.25 -4.81
CA MET A 48 3.75 -1.11 -4.17
C MET A 48 5.19 -1.49 -3.80
N PRO A 49 6.12 -1.62 -4.77
CA PRO A 49 7.46 -2.15 -4.53
C PRO A 49 8.31 -1.29 -3.58
N LEU A 50 7.84 -0.10 -3.21
CA LEU A 50 8.52 0.84 -2.33
C LEU A 50 7.90 0.92 -0.94
N LEU A 51 6.96 0.04 -0.61
CA LEU A 51 6.37 0.00 0.73
C LEU A 51 7.45 -0.28 1.80
N PHE A 52 8.55 -0.96 1.42
CA PHE A 52 9.73 -1.11 2.27
C PHE A 52 10.42 0.21 2.62
N LEU A 53 10.35 1.25 1.77
CA LEU A 53 10.92 2.57 2.08
C LEU A 53 10.15 3.30 3.19
N ASN A 54 8.92 2.87 3.50
CA ASN A 54 8.17 3.42 4.61
C ASN A 54 8.91 3.20 5.94
N ARG A 55 9.65 2.08 6.08
CA ARG A 55 10.53 1.81 7.22
C ARG A 55 11.66 2.85 7.35
N PHE A 56 12.16 3.36 6.23
CA PHE A 56 13.24 4.34 6.18
C PHE A 56 12.76 5.78 6.04
N GLN A 57 11.44 6.00 6.01
CA GLN A 57 10.84 7.32 5.80
C GLN A 57 11.39 8.35 6.80
N TRP A 58 11.58 7.91 8.05
CA TRP A 58 12.16 8.75 9.09
C TRP A 58 13.61 9.15 8.82
N SER A 59 14.46 8.18 8.49
CA SER A 59 15.88 8.39 8.17
C SER A 59 16.05 9.30 6.95
N LEU A 60 15.21 9.10 5.93
CA LEU A 60 15.21 9.92 4.71
C LEU A 60 14.74 11.35 4.99
N TRP A 61 13.72 11.54 5.83
CA TRP A 61 13.25 12.87 6.20
C TRP A 61 14.30 13.64 7.03
N ILE A 62 14.96 12.98 8.00
CA ILE A 62 16.07 13.58 8.76
C ILE A 62 17.20 14.00 7.83
N ALA A 63 17.60 13.13 6.90
CA ALA A 63 18.62 13.45 5.92
C ALA A 63 18.23 14.67 5.06
N ALA A 64 16.96 14.75 4.63
CA ALA A 64 16.44 15.87 3.86
C ALA A 64 16.48 17.19 4.66
N VAL A 65 16.08 17.16 5.93
CA VAL A 65 16.15 18.32 6.84
C VAL A 65 17.61 18.74 7.08
N ALA A 66 18.51 17.78 7.32
CA ALA A 66 19.92 18.06 7.54
C ALA A 66 20.57 18.72 6.31
N LEU A 67 20.34 18.17 5.11
CA LEU A 67 20.82 18.74 3.85
C LEU A 67 20.24 20.13 3.59
N PHE A 68 18.95 20.33 3.89
CA PHE A 68 18.32 21.64 3.80
C PHE A 68 18.92 22.66 4.78
N GLY A 69 19.27 22.23 6.00
CA GLY A 69 19.98 23.04 6.99
C GLY A 69 21.38 23.47 6.54
N VAL A 70 22.11 22.58 5.87
CA VAL A 70 23.40 22.90 5.24
C VAL A 70 23.21 23.97 4.15
N LEU A 71 22.21 23.81 3.28
CA LEU A 71 21.89 24.80 2.24
C LEU A 71 21.53 26.17 2.82
N LEU A 72 20.75 26.22 3.90
CA LEU A 72 20.43 27.45 4.62
C LEU A 72 21.68 28.12 5.19
N THR A 73 22.54 27.35 5.86
CA THR A 73 23.78 27.85 6.45
C THR A 73 24.71 28.44 5.38
N ILE A 74 24.89 27.73 4.26
CA ILE A 74 25.67 28.23 3.12
C ILE A 74 25.07 29.52 2.56
N ARG A 75 23.74 29.57 2.40
CA ARG A 75 23.05 30.74 1.84
C ARG A 75 23.16 31.99 2.72
N VAL A 76 23.07 31.83 4.04
CA VAL A 76 23.16 32.92 5.02
C VAL A 76 24.62 33.33 5.24
N GLY A 77 25.51 32.36 5.45
CA GLY A 77 26.92 32.61 5.77
C GLY A 77 27.76 33.09 4.59
N MET A 78 27.63 32.47 3.42
CA MET A 78 28.49 32.77 2.27
C MET A 78 27.88 33.81 1.31
N ARG A 79 26.68 34.35 1.62
CA ARG A 79 25.91 35.29 0.78
C ARG A 79 25.87 34.91 -0.71
N MET A 80 25.88 33.61 -1.02
CA MET A 80 25.89 33.15 -2.42
C MET A 80 24.58 33.51 -3.11
N ARG A 81 24.67 34.27 -4.21
CA ARG A 81 23.53 34.65 -5.06
C ARG A 81 23.01 33.50 -5.93
N CYS A 82 23.72 32.37 -5.98
CA CYS A 82 23.40 31.23 -6.84
C CYS A 82 22.16 30.44 -6.37
N ILE A 83 21.78 30.53 -5.08
CA ILE A 83 20.60 29.85 -4.55
C ILE A 83 19.46 30.86 -4.46
N THR A 84 18.41 30.64 -5.26
CA THR A 84 17.25 31.53 -5.29
C THR A 84 16.42 31.38 -4.02
N THR A 85 15.92 32.49 -3.48
CA THR A 85 15.00 32.49 -2.34
C THR A 85 13.77 31.62 -2.62
N ARG A 86 13.34 31.56 -3.88
CA ARG A 86 12.19 30.74 -4.31
C ARG A 86 12.43 29.24 -4.16
N GLY A 87 13.62 28.77 -4.54
CA GLY A 87 14.00 27.36 -4.34
C GLY A 87 14.03 26.97 -2.87
N MET A 88 14.49 27.88 -2.00
CA MET A 88 14.48 27.64 -0.55
C MET A 88 13.05 27.53 0.01
N ILE A 89 12.15 28.45 -0.38
CA ILE A 89 10.75 28.42 0.05
C ILE A 89 10.04 27.14 -0.46
N GLY A 90 10.29 26.76 -1.72
CA GLY A 90 9.75 25.52 -2.30
C GLY A 90 10.21 24.27 -1.54
N ASN A 91 11.52 24.18 -1.26
CA ASN A 91 12.08 23.05 -0.51
C ASN A 91 11.58 22.99 0.94
N SER A 92 11.38 24.14 1.60
CA SER A 92 10.73 24.19 2.92
C SER A 92 9.29 23.68 2.87
N GLY A 93 8.52 24.11 1.86
CA GLY A 93 7.14 23.64 1.67
C GLY A 93 7.07 22.13 1.44
N LEU A 94 8.00 21.58 0.66
CA LEU A 94 8.12 20.14 0.42
C LEU A 94 8.47 19.34 1.68
N LEU A 95 9.36 19.85 2.55
CA LEU A 95 9.70 19.21 3.83
C LEU A 95 8.52 19.19 4.81
N LEU A 96 7.72 20.27 4.82
CA LEU A 96 6.50 20.38 5.62
C LEU A 96 5.37 19.50 5.08
N ALA A 97 5.22 19.41 3.75
CA ALA A 97 4.23 18.55 3.12
C ALA A 97 4.55 17.06 3.34
N GLY A 98 5.84 16.69 3.36
CA GLY A 98 6.32 15.32 3.57
C GLY A 98 6.57 14.94 5.03
N LEU A 99 6.03 15.68 6.01
CA LEU A 99 6.31 15.47 7.43
C LEU A 99 5.76 14.09 7.90
N PRO A 100 6.60 13.16 8.39
CA PRO A 100 6.19 11.78 8.66
C PRO A 100 5.47 11.55 10.00
N PHE A 101 5.21 12.62 10.76
CA PHE A 101 4.68 12.51 12.12
C PHE A 101 3.17 12.25 12.12
N ALA A 102 2.70 11.56 13.17
CA ALA A 102 1.29 11.48 13.50
C ALA A 102 0.99 12.48 14.63
N GLY A 103 0.00 13.35 14.44
CA GLY A 103 -0.41 14.34 15.42
C GLY A 103 -1.43 15.31 14.84
N GLU A 104 -2.29 15.87 15.69
CA GLU A 104 -3.39 16.76 15.28
C GLU A 104 -2.87 18.00 14.51
N TRP A 105 -1.73 18.55 14.91
CA TRP A 105 -1.10 19.69 14.24
C TRP A 105 -0.42 19.32 12.91
N VAL A 106 -0.10 18.04 12.69
CA VAL A 106 0.66 17.60 11.52
C VAL A 106 -0.15 17.76 10.24
N GLY A 107 -1.47 17.56 10.30
CA GLY A 107 -2.36 17.84 9.17
C GLY A 107 -2.29 19.31 8.73
N GLY A 108 -2.26 20.24 9.69
CA GLY A 108 -2.08 21.66 9.43
C GLY A 108 -0.71 21.98 8.82
N ALA A 109 0.37 21.39 9.35
CA ALA A 109 1.72 21.57 8.82
C ALA A 109 1.87 21.06 7.38
N ARG A 110 1.29 19.88 7.07
CA ARG A 110 1.29 19.31 5.71
C ARG A 110 0.54 20.20 4.72
N THR A 111 -0.62 20.71 5.15
CA THR A 111 -1.46 21.62 4.33
C THR A 111 -0.74 22.93 4.07
N ALA A 112 -0.15 23.54 5.10
CA ALA A 112 0.65 24.75 4.96
C ALA A 112 1.85 24.53 4.03
N GLY A 113 2.52 23.39 4.14
CA GLY A 113 3.59 22.96 3.22
C GLY A 113 3.12 22.89 1.77
N LEU A 114 1.98 22.26 1.52
CA LEU A 114 1.38 22.15 0.18
C LEU A 114 1.04 23.54 -0.41
N VAL A 115 0.43 24.42 0.40
CA VAL A 115 0.10 25.79 -0.02
C VAL A 115 1.36 26.58 -0.40
N LEU A 116 2.44 26.44 0.37
CA LEU A 116 3.73 27.06 0.05
C LEU A 116 4.29 26.56 -1.29
N VAL A 117 4.26 25.25 -1.53
CA VAL A 117 4.73 24.65 -2.80
C VAL A 117 3.92 25.17 -3.99
N LEU A 118 2.59 25.17 -3.88
CA LEU A 118 1.69 25.67 -4.93
C LEU A 118 1.88 27.18 -5.17
N GLY A 119 2.08 27.96 -4.12
CA GLY A 119 2.37 29.40 -4.22
C GLY A 119 3.69 29.68 -4.95
N VAL A 120 4.75 28.94 -4.63
CA VAL A 120 6.05 29.04 -5.32
C VAL A 120 5.91 28.62 -6.79
N LEU A 121 5.17 27.55 -7.07
CA LEU A 121 4.91 27.10 -8.44
C LEU A 121 4.16 28.14 -9.25
N ALA A 122 3.08 28.72 -8.70
CA ALA A 122 2.31 29.78 -9.34
C ALA A 122 3.17 31.03 -9.59
N TRP A 123 4.03 31.41 -8.64
CA TRP A 123 4.97 32.50 -8.82
C TRP A 123 5.98 32.19 -9.93
N TYR A 124 6.53 30.98 -9.95
CA TYR A 124 7.47 30.56 -11.00
C TYR A 124 6.83 30.60 -12.40
N LEU A 125 5.59 30.12 -12.52
CA LEU A 125 4.83 30.18 -13.77
C LEU A 125 4.55 31.62 -14.21
N LYS A 126 4.19 32.53 -13.29
CA LYS A 126 4.02 33.95 -13.59
C LYS A 126 5.30 34.59 -14.14
N ASP A 127 6.45 34.29 -13.53
CA ASP A 127 7.74 34.84 -13.96
C ASP A 127 8.19 34.31 -15.33
N LEU A 128 7.84 33.07 -15.66
CA LEU A 128 8.06 32.51 -17.00
C LEU A 128 7.21 33.20 -18.07
N ILE A 129 6.01 33.66 -17.72
CA ILE A 129 5.09 34.37 -18.63
C ILE A 129 5.64 35.77 -18.99
N VAL A 130 6.26 36.49 -18.05
CA VAL A 130 6.67 37.89 -18.25
C VAL A 130 7.93 38.04 -19.12
N LYS A 131 8.82 37.05 -19.16
CA LYS A 131 10.10 37.15 -19.89
C LYS A 131 10.03 36.86 -21.40
N ARG A 132 8.85 36.55 -21.96
CA ARG A 132 8.71 36.03 -23.33
C ARG A 132 8.21 37.06 -24.36
N VAL A 133 8.25 38.35 -24.05
CA VAL A 133 7.74 39.42 -24.95
C VAL A 133 8.81 39.95 -25.93
N GLU A 134 10.10 39.69 -25.72
CA GLU A 134 11.16 40.31 -26.54
C GLU A 134 11.74 39.45 -27.68
N THR A 135 11.39 38.16 -27.79
CA THR A 135 11.94 37.29 -28.87
C THR A 135 10.84 36.40 -29.42
N GLY A 136 10.24 36.84 -30.53
CA GLY A 136 9.02 36.28 -31.09
C GLY A 136 9.10 34.79 -31.39
N TRP A 137 8.12 34.05 -30.86
CA TRP A 137 7.40 32.91 -31.44
C TRP A 137 6.04 32.87 -30.72
N VAL A 138 4.96 33.16 -31.45
CA VAL A 138 3.60 33.26 -30.89
C VAL A 138 2.96 31.87 -30.91
N VAL A 139 3.00 31.21 -29.76
CA VAL A 139 1.93 30.30 -29.35
C VAL A 139 1.15 31.08 -28.31
N ASP A 140 -0.17 31.16 -28.45
CA ASP A 140 -1.05 31.98 -27.61
C ASP A 140 -1.23 31.37 -26.21
N PHE A 141 -0.14 31.45 -25.43
CA PHE A 141 -0.05 30.91 -24.09
C PHE A 141 -0.72 31.80 -23.05
N VAL A 142 -1.25 32.98 -23.42
CA VAL A 142 -2.04 33.82 -22.51
C VAL A 142 -3.36 33.10 -22.19
N GLU A 143 -3.99 32.50 -23.20
CA GLU A 143 -5.20 31.71 -22.98
C GLU A 143 -4.90 30.41 -22.21
N GLN A 144 -3.84 29.69 -22.58
CA GLN A 144 -3.43 28.46 -21.90
C GLN A 144 -2.95 28.71 -20.46
N GLY A 145 -2.19 29.77 -20.22
CA GLY A 145 -1.71 30.17 -18.89
C GLY A 145 -2.85 30.64 -17.98
N ARG A 146 -3.85 31.33 -18.53
CA ARG A 146 -5.07 31.69 -17.78
C ARG A 146 -5.93 30.46 -17.47
N LYS A 147 -5.99 29.46 -18.38
CA LYS A 147 -6.63 28.16 -18.13
C LYS A 147 -5.91 27.35 -17.05
N VAL A 148 -4.57 27.33 -17.07
CA VAL A 148 -3.77 26.64 -16.05
C VAL A 148 -3.86 27.34 -14.70
N ALA A 149 -3.72 28.67 -14.65
CA ALA A 149 -3.85 29.43 -13.41
C ALA A 149 -5.28 29.35 -12.84
N GLY A 150 -6.30 29.43 -13.68
CA GLY A 150 -7.69 29.21 -13.28
C GLY A 150 -7.95 27.79 -12.78
N GLY A 151 -7.35 26.78 -13.43
CA GLY A 151 -7.39 25.39 -13.00
C GLY A 151 -6.71 25.16 -11.66
N LEU A 152 -5.58 25.83 -11.40
CA LEU A 152 -4.85 25.73 -10.13
C LEU A 152 -5.61 26.39 -8.98
N VAL A 153 -6.21 27.56 -9.23
CA VAL A 153 -7.09 28.24 -8.25
C VAL A 153 -8.35 27.40 -7.99
N GLY A 154 -8.95 26.82 -9.03
CA GLY A 154 -10.08 25.91 -8.90
C GLY A 154 -9.73 24.64 -8.11
N MET A 155 -8.58 24.04 -8.37
CA MET A 155 -8.09 22.87 -7.64
C MET A 155 -7.82 23.19 -6.16
N VAL A 156 -7.20 24.33 -5.85
CA VAL A 156 -7.00 24.78 -4.46
C VAL A 156 -8.34 25.02 -3.77
N ALA A 157 -9.31 25.61 -4.46
CA ALA A 157 -10.66 25.80 -3.92
C ALA A 157 -11.38 24.47 -3.69
N VAL A 158 -11.29 23.50 -4.62
CA VAL A 158 -11.89 22.16 -4.47
C VAL A 158 -11.23 21.39 -3.33
N VAL A 159 -9.90 21.41 -3.21
CA VAL A 159 -9.19 20.78 -2.10
C VAL A 159 -9.55 21.45 -0.77
N GLY A 160 -9.66 22.78 -0.73
CA GLY A 160 -10.13 23.52 0.44
C GLY A 160 -11.57 23.16 0.82
N VAL A 161 -12.48 23.06 -0.15
CA VAL A 161 -13.87 22.66 0.07
C VAL A 161 -13.94 21.22 0.56
N LEU A 162 -13.23 20.29 -0.08
CA LEU A 162 -13.15 18.88 0.37
C LEU A 162 -12.61 18.79 1.80
N PHE A 163 -11.61 19.58 2.17
CA PHE A 163 -11.12 19.65 3.55
C PHE A 163 -12.14 20.24 4.54
N THR A 164 -12.92 21.24 4.13
CA THR A 164 -14.00 21.79 4.99
C THR A 164 -15.20 20.86 5.10
N VAL A 165 -15.50 20.07 4.07
CA VAL A 165 -16.61 19.11 4.02
C VAL A 165 -16.24 17.76 4.65
N HIS A 166 -14.95 17.42 4.75
CA HIS A 166 -14.45 16.22 5.43
C HIS A 166 -13.74 16.49 6.76
N ASN A 167 -14.00 17.63 7.39
CA ASN A 167 -13.46 17.91 8.72
C ASN A 167 -14.20 17.00 9.75
N PRO A 168 -13.60 15.93 10.30
CA PRO A 168 -14.28 14.96 11.16
C PRO A 168 -14.39 15.46 12.61
N SER A 169 -14.38 16.78 12.82
CA SER A 169 -14.26 17.42 14.14
C SER A 169 -15.56 17.48 14.94
N GLN A 170 -16.53 16.60 14.65
CA GLN A 170 -17.69 16.34 15.51
C GLN A 170 -17.90 14.85 15.75
N ILE A 171 -16.84 14.15 16.17
CA ILE A 171 -17.04 12.96 17.00
C ILE A 171 -17.03 13.47 18.45
N PRO A 172 -18.16 13.43 19.17
CA PRO A 172 -18.20 13.76 20.59
C PRO A 172 -17.22 12.85 21.32
N SER A 173 -16.37 13.45 22.16
CA SER A 173 -15.50 12.69 23.06
C SER A 173 -16.36 11.75 23.91
N PRO A 174 -16.13 10.43 23.92
CA PRO A 174 -16.94 9.54 24.73
C PRO A 174 -16.67 9.84 26.20
N ALA A 175 -17.75 10.00 26.96
CA ALA A 175 -17.72 10.05 28.41
C ALA A 175 -17.02 8.79 28.95
N PRO A 176 -16.29 8.89 30.08
CA PRO A 176 -15.71 7.71 30.73
C PRO A 176 -16.87 6.86 31.26
N ILE A 177 -17.16 5.73 30.61
CA ILE A 177 -18.18 4.79 31.06
C ILE A 177 -17.50 3.55 31.65
N ALA A 178 -17.95 3.28 32.88
CA ALA A 178 -17.56 2.22 33.76
C ALA A 178 -17.74 0.82 33.16
N VAL A 179 -16.90 -0.08 33.66
CA VAL A 179 -16.90 -1.52 33.39
C VAL A 179 -18.28 -2.14 33.68
N GLY A 180 -18.95 -2.65 32.65
CA GLY A 180 -20.19 -3.40 32.79
C GLY A 180 -20.62 -4.12 31.51
N ALA A 181 -20.48 -5.45 31.52
CA ALA A 181 -21.11 -6.55 30.75
C ALA A 181 -21.54 -6.39 29.25
N PRO A 182 -21.40 -7.46 28.42
CA PRO A 182 -21.54 -7.39 26.96
C PRO A 182 -22.97 -7.64 26.44
N SER A 183 -23.40 -6.85 25.44
CA SER A 183 -24.44 -7.19 24.45
C SER A 183 -24.52 -6.14 23.31
N PRO A 184 -25.15 -6.43 22.14
CA PRO A 184 -24.38 -6.60 20.90
C PRO A 184 -24.71 -5.61 19.76
N ALA A 185 -23.87 -5.70 18.72
CA ALA A 185 -24.11 -5.35 17.31
C ALA A 185 -24.39 -3.87 16.96
N GLY A 186 -23.32 -3.16 16.53
CA GLY A 186 -23.41 -1.90 15.79
C GLY A 186 -22.61 -1.97 14.49
N ARG A 187 -23.32 -1.98 13.35
CA ARG A 187 -22.79 -1.88 11.99
C ARG A 187 -22.06 -0.55 11.78
N GLY A 188 -20.76 -0.61 11.51
CA GLY A 188 -20.00 0.45 10.85
C GLY A 188 -19.38 -0.11 9.57
N GLN A 189 -19.84 0.38 8.41
CA GLN A 189 -19.30 0.06 7.09
C GLN A 189 -17.94 0.77 6.88
N GLY A 190 -16.92 0.36 7.62
CA GLY A 190 -15.57 0.41 7.09
C GLY A 190 -15.41 -0.83 6.21
N GLU A 191 -14.91 -0.69 4.98
CA GLU A 191 -14.59 -1.82 4.11
C GLU A 191 -13.86 -2.90 4.94
N GLY A 192 -14.60 -3.98 5.23
CA GLY A 192 -14.20 -4.97 6.21
C GLY A 192 -13.04 -5.76 5.66
N ARG A 193 -11.82 -5.26 5.86
CA ARG A 193 -10.61 -6.05 5.63
C ARG A 193 -10.78 -7.35 6.42
N MET A 194 -10.82 -8.46 5.69
CA MET A 194 -10.81 -9.78 6.29
C MET A 194 -9.64 -9.85 7.26
N LYS A 195 -9.93 -10.27 8.49
CA LYS A 195 -8.92 -10.42 9.54
C LYS A 195 -8.49 -11.87 9.58
N PHE A 196 -7.21 -12.08 9.86
CA PHE A 196 -6.68 -13.40 10.15
C PHE A 196 -7.40 -13.98 11.36
N THR A 197 -7.77 -15.24 11.27
CA THR A 197 -8.26 -15.99 12.43
C THR A 197 -7.10 -16.42 13.31
N LEU A 198 -7.39 -16.95 14.50
CA LEU A 198 -6.35 -17.50 15.38
C LEU A 198 -5.58 -18.64 14.70
N PHE A 199 -6.25 -19.44 13.88
CA PHE A 199 -5.60 -20.47 13.07
C PHE A 199 -4.61 -19.84 12.09
N ASP A 200 -5.03 -18.81 11.35
CA ASP A 200 -4.15 -18.16 10.36
C ASP A 200 -2.93 -17.52 11.02
N VAL A 201 -3.10 -16.86 12.17
CA VAL A 201 -2.01 -16.26 12.93
C VAL A 201 -1.02 -17.34 13.40
N ALA A 202 -1.51 -18.42 13.99
CA ALA A 202 -0.65 -19.50 14.46
C ALA A 202 0.12 -20.16 13.31
N HIS A 203 -0.58 -20.45 12.20
CA HIS A 203 0.04 -21.06 11.03
C HIS A 203 1.03 -20.14 10.32
N ALA A 204 0.73 -18.84 10.22
CA ALA A 204 1.65 -17.86 9.67
C ALA A 204 2.93 -17.75 10.51
N LYS A 205 2.83 -17.78 11.85
CA LYS A 205 4.00 -17.80 12.75
C LYS A 205 4.83 -19.07 12.57
N GLU A 206 4.20 -20.24 12.49
CA GLU A 206 4.90 -21.51 12.23
C GLU A 206 5.69 -21.48 10.90
N LEU A 207 5.12 -20.86 9.86
CA LEU A 207 5.76 -20.80 8.54
C LEU A 207 6.87 -19.76 8.45
N MET A 208 6.68 -18.58 9.07
CA MET A 208 7.55 -17.41 8.88
C MET A 208 8.51 -17.15 10.04
N ASP A 209 8.24 -17.61 11.26
CA ASP A 209 9.04 -17.41 12.48
C ASP A 209 9.38 -18.79 13.10
N LYS A 210 10.23 -19.55 12.41
CA LYS A 210 10.60 -20.92 12.80
C LYS A 210 11.51 -20.92 14.03
N ASN A 211 12.22 -19.83 14.27
CA ASN A 211 13.16 -19.70 15.38
C ASN A 211 12.50 -19.14 16.67
N GLY A 212 11.31 -18.54 16.56
CA GLY A 212 10.52 -18.02 17.68
C GLY A 212 11.00 -16.68 18.24
N ASP A 213 11.73 -15.88 17.45
CA ASP A 213 12.27 -14.57 17.86
C ASP A 213 11.32 -13.39 17.61
N GLY A 214 10.13 -13.67 17.06
CA GLY A 214 9.14 -12.65 16.70
C GLY A 214 9.45 -11.92 15.40
N GLN A 215 10.43 -12.38 14.62
CA GLN A 215 10.76 -11.84 13.31
C GLN A 215 10.54 -12.91 12.23
N CYS A 216 10.16 -12.44 11.05
CA CYS A 216 10.09 -13.30 9.88
C CYS A 216 11.51 -13.70 9.44
N ASP A 217 11.81 -14.99 9.45
CA ASP A 217 13.11 -15.59 9.08
C ASP A 217 13.57 -15.22 7.66
N VAL A 218 12.63 -14.88 6.78
CA VAL A 218 12.90 -14.56 5.37
C VAL A 218 13.22 -13.08 5.18
N CYS A 219 12.46 -12.18 5.82
CA CYS A 219 12.56 -10.73 5.57
C CYS A 219 13.14 -9.90 6.72
N GLY A 220 13.27 -10.48 7.92
CA GLY A 220 13.72 -9.77 9.13
C GLY A 220 12.78 -8.64 9.56
N MET A 221 11.50 -8.71 9.18
CA MET A 221 10.47 -7.82 9.71
C MET A 221 9.81 -8.45 10.93
N ASP A 222 9.21 -7.62 11.77
CA ASP A 222 8.34 -8.08 12.85
C ASP A 222 7.23 -8.99 12.28
N ILE A 223 7.04 -10.15 12.91
CA ILE A 223 6.12 -11.17 12.41
C ILE A 223 4.67 -10.70 12.41
N ASP A 224 4.26 -9.92 13.42
CA ASP A 224 2.91 -9.41 13.54
C ASP A 224 2.66 -8.37 12.43
N GLN A 225 3.68 -7.58 12.06
CA GLN A 225 3.58 -6.67 10.91
C GLN A 225 3.37 -7.42 9.58
N CYS A 226 4.04 -8.57 9.37
CA CYS A 226 3.79 -9.41 8.19
C CYS A 226 2.34 -9.92 8.19
N ILE A 227 1.87 -10.44 9.32
CA ILE A 227 0.51 -10.98 9.48
C ILE A 227 -0.56 -9.90 9.26
N GLU A 228 -0.39 -8.72 9.86
CA GLU A 228 -1.32 -7.58 9.70
C GLU A 228 -1.41 -7.09 8.24
N SER A 229 -0.35 -7.30 7.45
CA SER A 229 -0.34 -6.98 6.02
C SER A 229 -1.10 -8.00 5.15
N GLY A 230 -1.56 -9.10 5.75
CA GLY A 230 -2.28 -10.18 5.08
C GLY A 230 -1.39 -11.31 4.56
N MET A 231 -0.14 -11.43 5.05
CA MET A 231 0.81 -12.46 4.63
C MET A 231 0.68 -13.72 5.50
N MET A 232 0.43 -14.87 4.86
CA MET A 232 0.58 -16.18 5.50
C MET A 232 1.96 -16.78 5.26
N GLN A 233 2.53 -16.49 4.11
CA GLN A 233 3.93 -16.76 3.75
C GLN A 233 4.58 -15.44 3.36
N CYS A 234 5.88 -15.32 3.63
CA CYS A 234 6.61 -14.12 3.27
C CYS A 234 6.70 -14.01 1.74
N THR A 235 6.24 -12.91 1.16
CA THR A 235 6.27 -12.71 -0.30
C THR A 235 7.68 -12.55 -0.86
N MET A 236 8.70 -12.43 0.01
CA MET A 236 10.11 -12.44 -0.39
C MET A 236 10.72 -13.85 -0.36
N ASP A 237 9.96 -14.86 0.09
CA ASP A 237 10.40 -16.25 0.05
C ASP A 237 10.20 -16.78 -1.39
N PRO A 238 11.26 -17.23 -2.09
CA PRO A 238 11.12 -17.83 -3.41
C PRO A 238 10.28 -19.12 -3.40
N GLU A 239 10.11 -19.75 -2.24
CA GLU A 239 9.29 -20.95 -2.06
C GLU A 239 7.84 -20.64 -1.64
N ALA A 240 7.48 -19.37 -1.44
CA ALA A 240 6.11 -18.98 -1.10
C ALA A 240 5.14 -19.36 -2.24
N LYS A 241 4.11 -20.12 -1.87
CA LYS A 241 3.03 -20.56 -2.75
C LYS A 241 1.73 -19.79 -2.50
N ILE A 242 1.52 -19.30 -1.28
CA ILE A 242 0.28 -18.63 -0.86
C ILE A 242 0.44 -17.12 -1.01
N GLY A 243 -0.50 -16.50 -1.72
CA GLY A 243 -0.57 -15.05 -1.90
C GLY A 243 -1.15 -14.31 -0.70
N LEU A 244 -1.25 -12.99 -0.82
CA LEU A 244 -1.87 -12.14 0.22
C LEU A 244 -3.35 -12.46 0.40
N LEU A 245 -3.86 -12.35 1.63
CA LEU A 245 -5.30 -12.42 1.88
C LEU A 245 -6.03 -11.32 1.09
N GLY A 246 -7.07 -11.72 0.37
CA GLY A 246 -7.81 -10.89 -0.58
C GLY A 246 -7.21 -10.81 -1.99
N SER A 247 -6.09 -11.49 -2.28
CA SER A 247 -5.45 -11.44 -3.62
C SER A 247 -6.24 -12.16 -4.71
N LYS A 248 -7.09 -13.12 -4.35
CA LYS A 248 -8.01 -13.82 -5.25
C LYS A 248 -9.27 -14.17 -4.45
N HIS A 249 -10.41 -14.24 -5.13
CA HIS A 249 -11.65 -14.71 -4.54
C HIS A 249 -12.24 -15.75 -5.50
N SER A 250 -12.28 -17.01 -5.05
CA SER A 250 -12.65 -18.15 -5.90
C SER A 250 -13.67 -19.08 -5.25
N HIS A 251 -14.51 -19.70 -6.07
CA HIS A 251 -15.57 -20.62 -5.64
C HIS A 251 -15.51 -21.96 -6.36
N ALA A 252 -15.69 -23.05 -5.62
CA ALA A 252 -15.82 -24.41 -6.17
C ALA A 252 -16.97 -25.16 -5.50
N ALA A 253 -17.62 -26.06 -6.24
CA ALA A 253 -18.52 -27.04 -5.66
C ALA A 253 -17.68 -28.07 -4.88
N PHE A 254 -18.10 -28.43 -3.68
CA PHE A 254 -17.30 -29.22 -2.76
C PHE A 254 -18.13 -30.25 -2.01
N GLN A 255 -17.64 -31.49 -1.99
CA GLN A 255 -18.16 -32.55 -1.16
C GLN A 255 -17.02 -33.40 -0.60
N ALA A 256 -17.08 -33.69 0.70
CA ALA A 256 -16.16 -34.62 1.34
C ALA A 256 -16.91 -35.90 1.73
N PHE A 257 -16.26 -37.04 1.62
CA PHE A 257 -16.77 -38.34 1.99
C PHE A 257 -15.84 -38.96 3.03
N ARG A 258 -16.39 -39.69 3.99
CA ARG A 258 -15.61 -40.53 4.92
C ARG A 258 -16.26 -41.90 4.98
N ASN A 259 -15.48 -42.95 4.71
CA ASN A 259 -15.99 -44.32 4.64
C ASN A 259 -17.19 -44.47 3.68
N GLY A 260 -17.17 -43.75 2.55
CA GLY A 260 -18.24 -43.77 1.54
C GLY A 260 -19.51 -42.99 1.87
N ALA A 261 -19.59 -42.34 3.04
CA ALA A 261 -20.72 -41.49 3.42
C ALA A 261 -20.36 -39.99 3.29
N PRO A 262 -21.28 -39.11 2.85
CA PRO A 262 -21.05 -37.68 2.85
C PRO A 262 -20.73 -37.18 4.27
N LEU A 263 -19.65 -36.40 4.38
CA LEU A 263 -19.21 -35.81 5.64
C LEU A 263 -20.12 -34.63 5.99
N ASN A 264 -20.69 -34.63 7.21
CA ASN A 264 -21.44 -33.49 7.69
C ASN A 264 -20.49 -32.34 8.06
N LEU A 265 -20.53 -31.27 7.26
CA LEU A 265 -19.67 -30.10 7.44
C LEU A 265 -20.33 -28.95 8.20
N GLU A 266 -21.62 -29.05 8.56
CA GLU A 266 -22.34 -28.01 9.30
C GLU A 266 -21.63 -27.57 10.61
N PRO A 267 -21.08 -28.49 11.44
CA PRO A 267 -20.37 -28.08 12.66
C PRO A 267 -19.16 -27.19 12.37
N TYR A 268 -18.59 -27.32 11.18
CA TYR A 268 -17.39 -26.61 10.76
C TYR A 268 -17.66 -25.33 9.97
N ALA A 269 -18.91 -25.04 9.64
CA ALA A 269 -19.26 -23.83 8.89
C ALA A 269 -19.51 -22.61 9.78
N ARG A 270 -19.93 -22.81 11.04
CA ARG A 270 -20.11 -21.73 12.04
C ARG A 270 -18.79 -21.13 12.53
N ILE A 271 -17.69 -21.71 12.07
CA ILE A 271 -16.32 -21.37 12.40
C ILE A 271 -15.84 -20.14 11.61
N MET A 272 -16.69 -19.47 10.81
CA MET A 272 -16.31 -18.33 9.97
C MET A 272 -17.30 -17.17 10.15
N ASP A 273 -17.32 -16.55 11.32
CA ASP A 273 -17.93 -15.23 11.48
C ASP A 273 -16.94 -14.17 10.96
N SER A 274 -17.44 -13.27 10.10
CA SER A 274 -16.80 -12.01 9.67
C SER A 274 -16.08 -11.19 10.76
N SER A 275 -16.34 -11.46 12.05
CA SER A 275 -15.64 -10.89 13.20
C SER A 275 -14.22 -11.40 13.40
N GLY A 276 -13.81 -12.48 12.70
CA GLY A 276 -12.50 -13.12 12.88
C GLY A 276 -12.38 -13.99 14.13
N SER A 277 -13.49 -14.22 14.85
CA SER A 277 -13.56 -15.12 16.02
C SER A 277 -13.66 -16.60 15.65
N GLY A 278 -13.71 -16.87 14.35
CA GLY A 278 -13.71 -18.20 13.78
C GLY A 278 -12.47 -19.04 14.11
N THR A 279 -12.64 -20.34 14.34
CA THR A 279 -11.52 -21.29 14.50
C THR A 279 -10.90 -21.79 13.18
N GLY A 280 -11.45 -21.41 12.02
CA GLY A 280 -11.03 -21.92 10.71
C GLY A 280 -10.29 -20.84 9.93
N SER A 281 -9.78 -21.17 8.75
CA SER A 281 -8.94 -20.22 8.01
C SER A 281 -9.71 -19.12 7.28
N SER A 282 -9.28 -17.87 7.42
CA SER A 282 -9.76 -16.77 6.56
C SER A 282 -9.38 -16.94 5.08
N PHE A 283 -8.39 -17.78 4.77
CA PHE A 283 -7.93 -18.06 3.41
C PHE A 283 -8.82 -19.07 2.67
N MET A 284 -9.47 -19.99 3.39
CA MET A 284 -10.34 -20.99 2.78
C MET A 284 -11.46 -21.48 3.71
N HIS A 285 -12.71 -21.37 3.27
CA HIS A 285 -13.89 -21.85 4.01
C HIS A 285 -14.93 -22.51 3.13
N ILE A 286 -15.86 -23.22 3.78
CA ILE A 286 -17.14 -23.58 3.19
C ILE A 286 -18.19 -22.49 3.45
N GLU A 287 -19.04 -22.25 2.48
CA GLU A 287 -20.19 -21.34 2.57
C GLU A 287 -21.43 -21.99 1.91
N GLY A 288 -22.59 -21.38 2.12
CA GLY A 288 -23.85 -21.80 1.52
C GLY A 288 -24.75 -22.60 2.47
N PRO A 289 -26.06 -22.68 2.17
CA PRO A 289 -27.04 -23.33 3.04
C PRO A 289 -26.80 -24.83 3.22
N ASP A 290 -26.22 -25.47 2.20
CA ASP A 290 -25.92 -26.91 2.18
C ASP A 290 -24.45 -27.23 2.46
N PHE A 291 -23.63 -26.22 2.79
CA PHE A 291 -22.19 -26.36 3.06
C PHE A 291 -21.41 -27.08 1.94
N ASN A 292 -21.84 -26.88 0.70
CA ASN A 292 -21.37 -27.55 -0.51
C ASN A 292 -20.55 -26.65 -1.44
N ARG A 293 -20.17 -25.45 -0.98
CA ARG A 293 -19.39 -24.49 -1.76
C ARG A 293 -18.14 -24.09 -1.00
N LEU A 294 -16.98 -24.37 -1.57
CA LEU A 294 -15.69 -23.96 -1.04
C LEU A 294 -15.32 -22.57 -1.57
N HIS A 295 -14.78 -21.74 -0.69
CA HIS A 295 -14.40 -20.34 -0.88
C HIS A 295 -12.92 -20.20 -0.61
N MET A 296 -12.19 -19.56 -1.52
CA MET A 296 -10.75 -19.27 -1.36
C MET A 296 -10.51 -17.78 -1.52
N HIS A 297 -9.79 -17.18 -0.57
CA HIS A 297 -9.55 -15.73 -0.48
C HIS A 297 -8.11 -15.33 -0.77
N ALA A 298 -7.28 -16.21 -1.33
CA ALA A 298 -5.95 -15.85 -1.84
C ALA A 298 -5.53 -16.75 -3.00
N THR A 299 -4.49 -16.36 -3.73
CA THR A 299 -3.87 -17.25 -4.72
C THR A 299 -3.10 -18.39 -4.05
N GLY A 300 -3.12 -19.58 -4.64
CA GLY A 300 -2.20 -20.66 -4.28
C GLY A 300 -2.51 -21.38 -2.96
N VAL A 301 -3.71 -21.19 -2.39
CA VAL A 301 -4.11 -21.85 -1.15
C VAL A 301 -4.47 -23.32 -1.43
N PRO A 302 -3.77 -24.31 -0.84
CA PRO A 302 -4.06 -25.72 -1.07
C PRO A 302 -5.30 -26.19 -0.29
N LEU A 303 -6.00 -27.21 -0.80
CA LEU A 303 -7.14 -27.84 -0.11
C LEU A 303 -6.79 -28.34 1.30
N GLN A 304 -5.55 -28.79 1.51
CA GLN A 304 -5.05 -29.21 2.83
C GLN A 304 -5.30 -28.15 3.91
N MET A 305 -5.24 -26.87 3.55
CA MET A 305 -5.40 -25.77 4.49
C MET A 305 -6.80 -25.74 5.12
N PHE A 306 -7.84 -26.06 4.33
CA PHE A 306 -9.20 -26.16 4.86
C PHE A 306 -9.29 -27.25 5.93
N PHE A 307 -8.82 -28.47 5.64
CA PHE A 307 -8.87 -29.60 6.57
C PHE A 307 -8.03 -29.37 7.83
N ASN A 308 -6.84 -28.77 7.68
CA ASN A 308 -6.00 -28.39 8.82
C ASN A 308 -6.73 -27.37 9.71
N SER A 309 -7.41 -26.39 9.12
CA SER A 309 -8.11 -25.34 9.88
C SER A 309 -9.30 -25.85 10.69
N ILE A 310 -9.86 -27.00 10.31
CA ILE A 310 -10.95 -27.66 11.06
C ILE A 310 -10.44 -28.80 11.95
N GLY A 311 -9.11 -28.94 12.10
CA GLY A 311 -8.49 -29.95 12.96
C GLY A 311 -8.65 -31.39 12.45
N MET A 312 -8.79 -31.57 11.13
CA MET A 312 -9.03 -32.87 10.52
C MET A 312 -7.74 -33.46 9.93
N SER A 313 -7.35 -34.64 10.41
CA SER A 313 -6.24 -35.40 9.83
C SER A 313 -6.68 -36.16 8.59
N THR A 314 -5.89 -36.08 7.52
CA THR A 314 -6.23 -36.56 6.17
C THR A 314 -5.08 -37.32 5.48
N PRO A 315 -4.46 -38.33 6.13
CA PRO A 315 -3.22 -38.95 5.64
C PRO A 315 -3.35 -39.71 4.32
N ASN A 316 -4.56 -40.12 3.93
CA ASN A 316 -4.84 -40.92 2.73
C ASN A 316 -5.95 -40.29 1.87
N ALA A 317 -6.09 -38.97 1.91
CA ALA A 317 -7.17 -38.31 1.17
C ALA A 317 -6.97 -38.44 -0.34
N GLN A 318 -7.99 -38.97 -1.02
CA GLN A 318 -8.09 -38.96 -2.48
C GLN A 318 -8.85 -37.71 -2.91
N VAL A 319 -8.30 -36.96 -3.87
CA VAL A 319 -8.94 -35.74 -4.40
C VAL A 319 -9.34 -35.98 -5.84
N ILE A 320 -10.63 -35.81 -6.11
CA ILE A 320 -11.23 -35.94 -7.44
C ILE A 320 -11.75 -34.57 -7.84
N VAL A 321 -11.34 -34.10 -9.01
CA VAL A 321 -11.75 -32.80 -9.55
C VAL A 321 -12.35 -33.03 -10.92
N ASN A 322 -13.60 -32.59 -11.11
CA ASN A 322 -14.37 -32.75 -12.33
C ASN A 322 -14.39 -34.22 -12.81
N GLY A 323 -14.55 -35.16 -11.87
CA GLY A 323 -14.58 -36.60 -12.13
C GLY A 323 -13.23 -37.26 -12.39
N LYS A 324 -12.11 -36.53 -12.25
CA LYS A 324 -10.75 -37.07 -12.43
C LYS A 324 -9.95 -36.98 -11.15
N GLU A 325 -9.34 -38.10 -10.75
CA GLU A 325 -8.40 -38.12 -9.63
C GLU A 325 -7.15 -37.26 -9.90
N ILE A 326 -6.74 -36.49 -8.90
CA ILE A 326 -5.60 -35.59 -8.94
C ILE A 326 -4.46 -36.17 -8.12
N GLU A 327 -3.32 -36.44 -8.78
CA GLU A 327 -2.12 -37.03 -8.15
C GLU A 327 -1.54 -36.19 -7.00
N ARG A 328 -1.72 -34.86 -7.06
CA ARG A 328 -1.27 -33.95 -6.01
C ARG A 328 -2.08 -34.07 -4.70
N GLY A 329 -3.22 -34.76 -4.71
CA GLY A 329 -4.09 -34.89 -3.54
C GLY A 329 -4.49 -33.52 -2.98
N LEU A 330 -4.34 -33.34 -1.68
CA LEU A 330 -4.73 -32.12 -0.96
C LEU A 330 -3.82 -30.90 -1.20
N GLU A 331 -2.69 -31.08 -1.89
CA GLU A 331 -1.86 -29.97 -2.39
C GLU A 331 -2.46 -29.30 -3.64
N PHE A 332 -3.63 -29.75 -4.10
CA PHE A 332 -4.36 -29.13 -5.21
C PHE A 332 -4.88 -27.75 -4.84
N VAL A 333 -4.78 -26.81 -5.78
CA VAL A 333 -5.30 -25.44 -5.69
C VAL A 333 -6.40 -25.30 -6.74
N PHE A 334 -7.65 -25.14 -6.30
CA PHE A 334 -8.80 -25.13 -7.19
C PHE A 334 -8.96 -23.83 -7.97
N GLN A 335 -9.72 -23.90 -9.05
CA GLN A 335 -10.17 -22.77 -9.86
C GLN A 335 -11.68 -22.57 -9.74
N ASP A 336 -12.17 -21.44 -10.23
CA ASP A 336 -13.60 -21.15 -10.22
C ASP A 336 -14.37 -22.24 -10.99
N GLU A 337 -15.51 -22.63 -10.43
CA GLU A 337 -16.44 -23.61 -10.99
C GLU A 337 -15.92 -25.07 -11.00
N ASP A 338 -14.77 -25.37 -10.37
CA ASP A 338 -14.36 -26.75 -10.16
C ASP A 338 -15.39 -27.51 -9.31
N ALA A 339 -15.64 -28.78 -9.65
CA ALA A 339 -16.38 -29.73 -8.83
C ALA A 339 -15.40 -30.66 -8.11
N ILE A 340 -15.30 -30.52 -6.79
CA ILE A 340 -14.30 -31.18 -5.96
C ILE A 340 -14.96 -32.21 -5.05
N GLU A 341 -14.46 -33.44 -5.12
CA GLU A 341 -14.79 -34.52 -4.20
C GLU A 341 -13.52 -34.94 -3.45
N VAL A 342 -13.61 -35.05 -2.13
CA VAL A 342 -12.50 -35.53 -1.28
C VAL A 342 -12.94 -36.80 -0.55
N ILE A 343 -12.24 -37.90 -0.77
CA ILE A 343 -12.50 -39.18 -0.09
C ILE A 343 -11.47 -39.35 1.03
N LEU A 344 -11.96 -39.37 2.27
CA LEU A 344 -11.21 -39.51 3.52
C LEU A 344 -11.31 -40.92 4.10
#